data_AF-A0AA36HLM5-F1
#
_entry.id   AF-A0AA36HLM5-F1
#
_cell.length_a   1.000
_cell.length_b   1.000
_cell.length_c   1.000
_cell.angle_alpha   90.00
_cell.angle_beta   90.00
_cell.angle_gamma   90.00
#
_symmetry.space_group_name_H-M   'P 1'
#
loop_
_entity.id
_entity.type
_entity.pdbx_description
1 polymer ?
#
loop_
_entity_poly.entity_id
_entity_poly.type
_entity_poly.pdbx_seq_one_letter_code
_entity_poly.pdbx_strand_id
1 'polypeptide(L)'
;MFFRLTGWATNLDKAVEFGLDAKVLGLQVDLSGLSSGLAKLGNTESRRHELDETISEVLKKKNLGVHEGQRLRGRLLFAESQVFGRRATVAMGILNHHIHVVQGGRISGDLVWALEMLRDKVVHGRPREITHHMSKAVHLYVDACHEESREMPAGLGGILVFPESNKRRFFSKMMDHRCGALESD
;
A
#
# COMPACT_ATOMS: atom_id res chain seq x y z
N MET A 1 -5.98 35.35 -11.85
CA MET A 1 -6.50 36.71 -11.58
C MET A 1 -7.21 36.81 -10.23
N PHE A 2 -8.03 35.83 -9.82
CA PHE A 2 -8.72 35.80 -8.52
C PHE A 2 -7.84 36.02 -7.28
N PHE A 3 -6.78 35.24 -7.08
CA PHE A 3 -5.91 35.35 -5.89
C PHE A 3 -5.21 36.71 -5.73
N ARG A 4 -4.95 37.42 -6.83
CA ARG A 4 -4.39 38.78 -6.76
C ARG A 4 -5.39 39.79 -6.20
N LEU A 5 -6.70 39.59 -6.45
CA LEU A 5 -7.75 40.45 -5.91
C LEU A 5 -7.90 40.29 -4.39
N THR A 6 -7.50 39.16 -3.83
CA THR A 6 -7.50 38.92 -2.38
C THR A 6 -6.18 39.33 -1.71
N GLY A 7 -5.22 39.89 -2.46
CA GLY A 7 -3.89 40.27 -1.95
C GLY A 7 -2.87 39.13 -1.90
N TRP A 8 -3.17 37.96 -2.45
CA TRP A 8 -2.26 36.81 -2.44
C TRP A 8 -1.35 36.81 -3.67
N ALA A 9 -0.04 36.67 -3.42
CA ALA A 9 0.94 36.43 -4.46
C ALA A 9 0.91 34.96 -4.90
N THR A 10 0.89 34.72 -6.21
CA THR A 10 0.90 33.37 -6.80
C THR A 10 2.18 33.14 -7.58
N ASN A 11 2.80 31.97 -7.42
CA ASN A 11 3.94 31.56 -8.23
C ASN A 11 3.45 31.08 -9.61
N LEU A 12 3.62 31.91 -10.63
CA LEU A 12 3.17 31.63 -12.00
C LEU A 12 4.06 30.58 -12.69
N ASP A 13 5.33 30.46 -12.30
CA ASP A 13 6.26 29.48 -12.89
C ASP A 13 5.89 28.04 -12.51
N LYS A 14 5.15 27.87 -11.41
CA LYS A 14 4.57 26.60 -10.97
C LYS A 14 3.10 26.45 -11.36
N ALA A 15 2.53 27.43 -12.06
CA ALA A 15 1.16 27.32 -12.53
C ALA A 15 1.11 26.29 -13.66
N VAL A 16 0.29 25.26 -13.47
CA VAL A 16 -0.01 24.27 -14.49
C VAL A 16 -1.31 24.70 -15.16
N GLU A 17 -1.39 24.54 -16.48
CA GLU A 17 -2.66 24.74 -17.18
C GLU A 17 -3.73 23.79 -16.66
N PHE A 18 -5.00 24.18 -16.82
CA PHE A 18 -6.12 23.28 -16.51
C PHE A 18 -6.03 22.06 -17.43
N GLY A 19 -5.91 20.88 -16.84
CA GLY A 19 -5.74 19.63 -17.55
C GLY A 19 -6.41 18.46 -16.85
N LEU A 20 -6.40 17.31 -17.52
CA LEU A 20 -6.89 16.06 -16.99
C LEU A 20 -5.82 15.29 -16.19
N ASP A 21 -4.58 15.76 -16.17
CA ASP A 21 -3.50 15.25 -15.32
C ASP A 21 -2.98 16.40 -14.45
N ALA A 22 -2.89 16.16 -13.14
CA ALA A 22 -2.37 17.14 -12.19
C ALA A 22 -1.42 16.50 -11.18
N LYS A 23 -0.31 17.18 -10.89
CA LYS A 23 0.68 16.75 -9.90
C LYS A 23 0.68 17.67 -8.70
N VAL A 24 0.34 17.16 -7.52
CA VAL A 24 0.22 17.93 -6.27
C VAL A 24 0.75 17.11 -5.11
N LEU A 25 1.64 17.68 -4.29
CA LEU A 25 2.19 17.03 -3.08
C LEU A 25 2.86 15.66 -3.33
N GLY A 26 3.30 15.40 -4.57
CA GLY A 26 3.82 14.12 -5.03
C GLY A 26 2.77 13.01 -5.22
N LEU A 27 1.51 13.43 -5.36
CA LEU A 27 0.40 12.68 -5.93
C LEU A 27 0.22 13.09 -7.39
N GLN A 28 -0.09 12.12 -8.24
CA GLN A 28 -0.59 12.30 -9.59
C GLN A 28 -2.09 12.00 -9.60
N VAL A 29 -2.87 12.96 -10.10
CA VAL A 29 -4.32 12.89 -10.24
C VAL A 29 -4.61 12.80 -11.73
N ASP A 30 -5.12 11.64 -12.16
CA ASP A 30 -5.52 11.38 -13.54
C ASP A 30 -7.06 11.33 -13.63
N LEU A 31 -7.59 12.27 -14.40
CA LEU A 31 -9.00 12.56 -14.63
C LEU A 31 -9.43 12.20 -16.06
N SER A 32 -8.57 11.55 -16.85
CA SER A 32 -8.88 11.13 -18.21
C SER A 32 -10.11 10.20 -18.30
N GLY A 33 -10.39 9.46 -17.22
CA GLY A 33 -11.55 8.58 -17.08
C GLY A 33 -12.83 9.24 -16.54
N LEU A 34 -12.85 10.56 -16.35
CA LEU A 34 -14.00 11.22 -15.71
C LEU A 34 -15.31 11.02 -16.47
N SER A 35 -15.28 10.94 -17.81
CA SER A 35 -16.47 10.69 -18.63
C SER A 35 -17.12 9.32 -18.35
N SER A 36 -16.35 8.35 -17.86
CA SER A 36 -16.84 7.05 -17.39
C SER A 36 -16.98 6.98 -15.86
N GLY A 37 -16.84 8.10 -15.15
CA GLY A 37 -16.96 8.19 -13.70
C GLY A 37 -15.77 7.61 -12.93
N LEU A 38 -14.58 7.59 -13.55
CA LEU A 38 -13.33 7.08 -12.97
C LEU A 38 -12.28 8.21 -12.83
N ALA A 39 -11.75 8.36 -11.62
CA ALA A 39 -10.54 9.15 -11.38
C ALA A 39 -9.48 8.26 -10.72
N LYS A 40 -8.20 8.45 -11.10
CA LYS A 40 -7.07 7.70 -10.55
C LYS A 40 -6.18 8.62 -9.74
N LEU A 41 -5.78 8.14 -8.56
CA LEU A 41 -4.84 8.80 -7.67
C LEU A 41 -3.65 7.87 -7.47
N GLY A 42 -2.44 8.34 -7.75
CA GLY A 42 -1.24 7.53 -7.62
C GLY A 42 -0.02 8.35 -7.22
N ASN A 43 1.05 7.67 -6.83
CA ASN A 43 2.33 8.35 -6.61
C ASN A 43 2.87 8.89 -7.94
N THR A 44 3.47 10.09 -7.91
CA THR A 44 4.22 10.59 -9.05
C THR A 44 5.41 9.67 -9.35
N GLU A 45 5.82 9.60 -10.62
CA GLU A 45 6.95 8.76 -11.04
C GLU A 45 8.25 9.08 -10.28
N SER A 46 8.53 10.37 -10.06
CA SER A 46 9.68 10.80 -9.26
C SER A 46 9.67 10.24 -7.83
N ARG A 47 8.49 10.07 -7.23
CA ARG A 47 8.35 9.51 -5.89
C ARG A 47 8.55 8.00 -5.88
N ARG A 48 8.05 7.31 -6.91
CA ARG A 48 8.30 5.87 -7.07
C ARG A 48 9.79 5.61 -7.19
N HIS A 49 10.47 6.34 -8.07
CA HIS A 49 11.92 6.25 -8.26
C HIS A 49 12.69 6.56 -6.97
N GLU A 50 12.38 7.68 -6.30
CA GLU A 50 13.06 8.06 -5.06
C GLU A 50 12.89 6.99 -3.96
N LEU A 51 11.75 6.29 -3.91
CA LEU A 51 11.52 5.21 -2.93
C LEU A 51 12.21 3.91 -3.35
N ASP A 52 12.19 3.59 -4.64
CA ASP A 52 12.88 2.43 -5.21
C ASP A 52 14.38 2.48 -4.94
N GLU A 53 15.01 3.63 -5.23
CA GLU A 53 16.43 3.87 -4.96
C GLU A 53 16.73 3.76 -3.46
N THR A 54 15.97 4.49 -2.62
CA THR A 54 16.21 4.49 -1.17
C THR A 54 16.13 3.07 -0.59
N ILE A 55 15.12 2.29 -0.98
CA ILE A 55 14.94 0.93 -0.45
C ILE A 55 16.03 0.00 -0.98
N SER A 56 16.37 0.10 -2.27
CA SER A 56 17.42 -0.72 -2.89
C SER A 56 18.79 -0.46 -2.27
N GLU A 57 19.09 0.79 -1.91
CA GLU A 57 20.31 1.14 -1.16
C GLU A 57 20.34 0.51 0.23
N VAL A 58 19.24 0.56 0.98
CA VAL A 58 19.13 -0.08 2.30
C VAL A 58 19.33 -1.59 2.21
N LEU A 59 18.71 -2.23 1.22
CA LEU A 59 18.84 -3.66 0.96
C LEU A 59 20.29 -4.03 0.61
N LYS A 60 20.96 -3.24 -0.23
CA LYS A 60 22.37 -3.44 -0.61
C LYS A 60 23.31 -3.28 0.58
N LYS A 61 23.10 -2.25 1.41
CA LYS A 61 23.89 -1.97 2.62
C LYS A 61 23.63 -2.98 3.74
N LYS A 62 22.47 -3.66 3.72
CA LYS A 62 21.97 -4.56 4.77
C LYS A 62 21.91 -3.91 6.16
N ASN A 63 21.72 -2.60 6.20
CA ASN A 63 21.69 -1.83 7.44
C ASN A 63 20.76 -0.63 7.30
N LEU A 64 19.90 -0.43 8.28
CA LEU A 64 18.94 0.67 8.35
C LEU A 64 19.01 1.32 9.74
N GLY A 65 19.49 2.55 9.81
CA GLY A 65 19.53 3.32 11.06
C GLY A 65 18.14 3.81 11.48
N VAL A 66 17.98 4.20 12.75
CA VAL A 66 16.67 4.67 13.28
C VAL A 66 16.16 5.89 12.52
N HIS A 67 16.98 6.94 12.36
CA HIS A 67 16.57 8.18 11.70
C HIS A 67 16.22 7.96 10.22
N GLU A 68 17.04 7.19 9.52
CA GLU A 68 16.81 6.78 8.14
C GLU A 68 15.51 5.98 8.01
N GLY A 69 15.30 5.02 8.92
CA GLY A 69 14.08 4.22 9.00
C GLY A 69 12.82 5.05 9.28
N GLN A 70 12.87 6.02 10.20
CA GLN A 70 11.75 6.94 10.48
C GLN A 70 11.39 7.76 9.24
N ARG A 71 12.39 8.28 8.52
CA ARG A 71 12.19 9.06 7.28
C ARG A 71 11.58 8.19 6.18
N LEU A 72 12.13 6.98 5.98
CA LEU A 72 11.60 6.00 5.03
C LEU A 72 10.17 5.61 5.37
N ARG A 73 9.88 5.31 6.65
CA ARG A 73 8.53 4.98 7.12
C ARG A 73 7.52 6.08 6.80
N GLY A 74 7.85 7.34 7.10
CA GLY A 74 6.95 8.48 6.83
C GLY A 74 6.60 8.59 5.34
N ARG A 75 7.61 8.42 4.47
CA ARG A 75 7.43 8.44 3.01
C ARG A 75 6.59 7.25 2.53
N LEU A 76 6.84 6.06 3.07
CA LEU A 76 6.10 4.84 2.75
C LEU A 76 4.63 4.91 3.20
N LEU A 77 4.35 5.42 4.39
CA LEU A 77 2.96 5.61 4.88
C LEU A 77 2.15 6.46 3.90
N PHE A 78 2.73 7.55 3.42
CA PHE A 78 2.08 8.38 2.42
C PHE A 78 1.95 7.63 1.09
N ALA A 79 3.03 7.08 0.55
CA ALA A 79 3.04 6.50 -0.78
C ALA A 79 2.13 5.26 -0.90
N GLU A 80 2.16 4.40 0.11
CA GLU A 80 1.35 3.17 0.16
C GLU A 80 -0.15 3.47 0.16
N SER A 81 -0.57 4.55 0.83
CA SER A 81 -1.98 4.97 0.88
C SER A 81 -2.56 5.40 -0.48
N GLN A 82 -1.70 5.64 -1.47
CA GLN A 82 -2.09 5.98 -2.85
C GLN A 82 -2.09 4.75 -3.78
N VAL A 83 -1.75 3.57 -3.26
CA VAL A 83 -1.78 2.31 -3.99
C VAL A 83 -3.03 1.53 -3.64
N PHE A 84 -3.63 0.87 -4.64
CA PHE A 84 -4.79 0.02 -4.42
C PHE A 84 -4.50 -1.16 -3.46
N GLY A 85 -5.47 -1.42 -2.57
CA GLY A 85 -5.46 -2.55 -1.62
C GLY A 85 -4.64 -2.33 -0.34
N ARG A 86 -5.03 -3.01 0.75
CA ARG A 86 -4.42 -2.89 2.10
C ARG A 86 -3.49 -4.06 2.42
N ARG A 87 -2.43 -4.22 1.64
CA ARG A 87 -1.48 -5.34 1.79
C ARG A 87 -0.23 -5.00 2.63
N ALA A 88 0.00 -3.72 2.93
CA ALA A 88 1.25 -3.28 3.54
C ALA A 88 1.29 -3.38 5.07
N THR A 89 0.17 -3.61 5.76
CA THR A 89 0.08 -3.52 7.22
C THR A 89 1.13 -4.38 7.93
N VAL A 90 1.31 -5.63 7.49
CA VAL A 90 2.30 -6.54 8.08
C VAL A 90 3.73 -6.04 7.86
N ALA A 91 4.10 -5.69 6.63
CA ALA A 91 5.45 -5.18 6.33
C ALA A 91 5.73 -3.83 7.03
N MET A 92 4.74 -2.94 7.10
CA MET A 92 4.85 -1.70 7.87
C MET A 92 5.03 -1.99 9.37
N GLY A 93 4.38 -3.04 9.88
CA GLY A 93 4.58 -3.53 11.25
C GLY A 93 6.01 -3.99 11.51
N ILE A 94 6.59 -4.78 10.60
CA ILE A 94 7.99 -5.23 10.69
C ILE A 94 8.95 -4.04 10.65
N LEU A 95 8.75 -3.10 9.73
CA LEU A 95 9.54 -1.86 9.68
C LEU A 95 9.44 -1.06 10.98
N ASN A 96 8.23 -0.92 11.53
CA ASN A 96 8.01 -0.25 12.81
C ASN A 96 8.74 -0.94 13.97
N HIS A 97 8.71 -2.27 14.02
CA HIS A 97 9.42 -3.04 15.01
C HIS A 97 10.93 -2.79 14.95
N HIS A 98 11.52 -2.80 13.75
CA HIS A 98 12.95 -2.49 13.57
C HIS A 98 13.32 -1.08 14.07
N ILE A 99 12.47 -0.10 13.78
CA ILE A 99 12.74 1.29 14.12
C ILE A 99 12.62 1.53 15.63
N HIS A 100 11.57 0.99 16.27
CA HIS A 100 11.21 1.36 17.65
C HIS A 100 11.65 0.35 18.71
N VAL A 101 11.72 -0.93 18.35
CA VAL A 101 12.08 -2.01 19.29
C VAL A 101 13.55 -2.41 19.13
N VAL A 102 13.98 -2.69 17.89
CA VAL A 102 15.38 -3.05 17.61
C VAL A 102 16.30 -1.83 17.65
N GLN A 103 15.75 -0.63 17.40
CA GLN A 103 16.49 0.65 17.35
C GLN A 103 17.58 0.68 16.27
N GLY A 104 17.26 0.15 15.09
CA GLY A 104 18.10 0.25 13.90
C GLY A 104 19.23 -0.78 13.81
N GLY A 105 20.14 -0.59 12.86
CA GLY A 105 21.29 -1.46 12.65
C GLY A 105 21.09 -2.45 11.50
N ARG A 106 21.68 -3.65 11.61
CA ARG A 106 21.62 -4.67 10.56
C ARG A 106 20.18 -5.14 10.35
N ILE A 107 19.74 -5.23 9.10
CA ILE A 107 18.38 -5.65 8.77
C ILE A 107 18.25 -7.18 8.89
N SER A 108 17.12 -7.65 9.44
CA SER A 108 16.76 -9.07 9.49
C SER A 108 16.18 -9.57 8.16
N GLY A 109 16.04 -10.90 8.01
CA GLY A 109 15.37 -11.49 6.84
C GLY A 109 13.93 -11.01 6.68
N ASP A 110 13.18 -10.96 7.78
CA ASP A 110 11.81 -10.43 7.78
C ASP A 110 11.75 -8.97 7.32
N LEU A 111 12.73 -8.15 7.72
CA LEU A 111 12.80 -6.76 7.29
C LEU A 111 13.20 -6.63 5.82
N VAL A 112 14.08 -7.49 5.31
CA VAL A 112 14.39 -7.56 3.87
C VAL A 112 13.11 -7.83 3.08
N TRP A 113 12.38 -8.89 3.44
CA TRP A 113 11.09 -9.23 2.82
C TRP A 113 10.09 -8.07 2.90
N ALA A 114 9.99 -7.44 4.07
CA ALA A 114 9.08 -6.33 4.28
C ALA A 114 9.41 -5.13 3.37
N LEU A 115 10.69 -4.79 3.26
CA LEU A 115 11.18 -3.69 2.43
C LEU A 115 10.96 -3.98 0.93
N GLU A 116 11.24 -5.20 0.47
CA GLU A 116 10.99 -5.63 -0.91
C GLU A 116 9.50 -5.56 -1.25
N MET A 117 8.64 -6.10 -0.38
CA MET A 117 7.19 -6.05 -0.59
C MET A 117 6.67 -4.61 -0.64
N LEU A 118 7.16 -3.72 0.24
CA LEU A 118 6.77 -2.31 0.27
C LEU A 118 7.25 -1.56 -0.98
N ARG A 119 8.48 -1.82 -1.44
CA ARG A 119 9.04 -1.27 -2.68
C ARG A 119 8.18 -1.69 -3.87
N ASP A 120 7.98 -3.00 -4.05
CA ASP A 120 7.24 -3.54 -5.19
C ASP A 120 5.80 -3.02 -5.20
N LYS A 121 5.19 -2.88 -4.02
CA LYS A 121 3.85 -2.28 -3.90
C LYS A 121 3.84 -0.81 -4.33
N VAL A 122 4.83 0.00 -4.01
CA VAL A 122 4.85 1.42 -4.41
C VAL A 122 5.19 1.59 -5.89
N VAL A 123 6.13 0.79 -6.40
CA VAL A 123 6.63 0.87 -7.78
C VAL A 123 5.62 0.29 -8.77
N HIS A 124 5.13 -0.92 -8.51
CA HIS A 124 4.27 -1.67 -9.44
C HIS A 124 2.79 -1.65 -9.06
N GLY A 125 2.47 -1.15 -7.87
CA GLY A 125 1.10 -1.09 -7.40
C GLY A 125 0.21 -0.22 -8.28
N ARG A 126 -1.00 -0.72 -8.53
CA ARG A 126 -2.03 0.03 -9.24
C ARG A 126 -2.39 1.31 -8.46
N PRO A 127 -2.59 2.44 -9.16
CA PRO A 127 -3.14 3.64 -8.54
C PRO A 127 -4.45 3.35 -7.82
N ARG A 128 -4.73 4.10 -6.76
CA ARG A 128 -6.04 4.11 -6.13
C ARG A 128 -7.07 4.67 -7.11
N GLU A 129 -8.23 4.04 -7.18
CA GLU A 129 -9.33 4.47 -8.04
C GLU A 129 -10.46 5.08 -7.20
N ILE A 130 -11.02 6.17 -7.69
CA ILE A 130 -12.25 6.77 -7.20
C ILE A 130 -13.28 6.57 -8.30
N THR A 131 -14.35 5.85 -7.98
CA THR A 131 -15.42 5.54 -8.94
C THR A 131 -16.78 5.88 -8.36
N HIS A 132 -17.76 6.16 -9.23
CA HIS A 132 -19.14 6.36 -8.79
C HIS A 132 -19.88 5.05 -8.42
N HIS A 133 -19.25 3.88 -8.65
CA HIS A 133 -19.82 2.55 -8.40
C HIS A 133 -19.66 2.04 -6.96
N MET A 134 -19.41 2.93 -5.98
CA MET A 134 -19.22 2.54 -4.58
C MET A 134 -20.42 1.79 -3.96
N SER A 135 -21.60 1.79 -4.60
CA SER A 135 -22.78 1.05 -4.15
C SER A 135 -22.67 -0.48 -4.30
N LYS A 136 -21.74 -0.98 -5.12
CA LYS A 136 -21.57 -2.42 -5.42
C LYS A 136 -20.47 -3.08 -4.59
N ALA A 137 -20.40 -2.77 -3.31
CA ALA A 137 -19.42 -3.38 -2.41
C ALA A 137 -19.84 -4.82 -2.04
N VAL A 138 -18.96 -5.80 -2.26
CA VAL A 138 -19.13 -7.16 -1.73
C VAL A 138 -18.40 -7.23 -0.40
N HIS A 139 -19.06 -7.74 0.63
CA HIS A 139 -18.45 -7.89 1.96
C HIS A 139 -17.89 -9.29 2.10
N LEU A 140 -16.59 -9.40 2.37
CA LEU A 140 -15.92 -10.65 2.68
C LEU A 140 -15.54 -10.65 4.17
N TYR A 141 -16.16 -11.55 4.93
CA TYR A 141 -15.77 -11.81 6.31
C TYR A 141 -15.00 -13.13 6.33
N VAL A 142 -13.85 -13.14 6.98
CA VAL A 142 -13.00 -14.31 7.11
C VAL A 142 -12.60 -14.47 8.57
N ASP A 143 -12.49 -15.72 8.99
CA ASP A 143 -11.97 -16.09 10.29
C ASP A 143 -11.07 -17.32 10.14
N ALA A 144 -10.03 -17.39 10.96
CA ALA A 144 -9.07 -18.48 10.94
C ALA A 144 -8.90 -19.06 12.33
N CYS A 145 -8.80 -20.39 12.41
CA CYS A 145 -8.50 -21.10 13.64
C CYS A 145 -7.14 -21.79 13.55
N HIS A 146 -6.48 -21.93 14.70
CA HIS A 146 -5.27 -22.74 14.85
C HIS A 146 -5.36 -23.57 16.14
N GLU A 147 -5.25 -24.89 16.03
CA GLU A 147 -5.25 -25.84 17.14
C GLU A 147 -4.04 -26.78 17.00
N GLU A 148 -3.03 -26.61 17.86
CA GLU A 148 -1.75 -27.33 17.80
C GLU A 148 -1.89 -28.86 17.93
N SER A 149 -3.00 -29.37 18.46
CA SER A 149 -3.19 -30.79 18.82
C SER A 149 -3.92 -31.64 17.76
N ARG A 150 -4.21 -31.12 16.57
CA ARG A 150 -4.96 -31.83 15.52
C ARG A 150 -4.12 -32.10 14.27
N GLU A 151 -4.43 -33.19 13.56
CA GLU A 151 -3.84 -33.53 12.25
C GLU A 151 -4.03 -32.42 11.18
N MET A 152 -5.08 -31.61 11.33
CA MET A 152 -5.27 -30.39 10.55
C MET A 152 -5.23 -29.20 11.50
N PRO A 153 -4.06 -28.60 11.70
CA PRO A 153 -3.84 -27.67 12.80
C PRO A 153 -4.43 -26.29 12.52
N ALA A 154 -4.87 -25.99 11.29
CA ALA A 154 -5.42 -24.70 10.95
C ALA A 154 -6.55 -24.81 9.94
N GLY A 155 -7.53 -23.92 10.08
CA GLY A 155 -8.65 -23.77 9.17
C GLY A 155 -8.91 -22.30 8.85
N LEU A 156 -9.35 -22.02 7.63
CA LEU A 156 -9.80 -20.71 7.19
C LEU A 156 -11.24 -20.83 6.70
N GLY A 157 -12.15 -20.11 7.35
CA GLY A 157 -13.54 -19.99 6.94
C GLY A 157 -13.85 -18.58 6.47
N GLY A 158 -14.89 -18.45 5.65
CA GLY A 158 -15.38 -17.13 5.29
C GLY A 158 -16.77 -17.12 4.66
N ILE A 159 -17.38 -15.94 4.73
CA ILE A 159 -18.67 -15.63 4.13
C ILE A 159 -18.54 -14.40 3.23
N LEU A 160 -19.02 -14.56 1.99
CA LEU A 160 -19.15 -13.50 1.00
C LEU A 160 -20.62 -13.05 0.98
N VAL A 161 -20.88 -11.78 1.28
CA VAL A 161 -22.22 -11.18 1.32
C VAL A 161 -22.34 -10.16 0.19
N PHE A 162 -23.38 -10.31 -0.63
CA PHE A 162 -23.74 -9.39 -1.71
C PHE A 162 -24.92 -8.51 -1.25
N PRO A 163 -24.70 -7.29 -0.75
CA PRO A 163 -25.76 -6.48 -0.13
C PRO A 163 -26.95 -6.22 -1.06
N GLU A 164 -26.69 -5.94 -2.35
CA GLU A 164 -27.73 -5.63 -3.33
C GLU A 164 -28.70 -6.79 -3.60
N SER A 165 -28.22 -8.04 -3.47
CA SER A 165 -29.02 -9.24 -3.77
C SER A 165 -29.37 -10.07 -2.54
N ASN A 166 -28.87 -9.67 -1.38
CA ASN A 166 -28.86 -10.46 -0.14
C ASN A 166 -28.33 -11.91 -0.30
N LYS A 167 -27.59 -12.18 -1.38
CA LYS A 167 -26.97 -13.50 -1.61
C LYS A 167 -25.76 -13.68 -0.70
N ARG A 168 -25.57 -14.92 -0.23
CA ARG A 168 -24.44 -15.31 0.62
C ARG A 168 -23.75 -16.53 0.04
N ARG A 169 -22.42 -16.54 0.04
CA ARG A 169 -21.62 -17.72 -0.30
C ARG A 169 -20.64 -17.99 0.82
N PHE A 170 -20.38 -19.27 1.07
CA PHE A 170 -19.52 -19.72 2.15
C PHE A 170 -18.36 -20.51 1.56
N PHE A 171 -17.20 -20.42 2.20
CA PHE A 171 -16.09 -21.31 1.94
C PHE A 171 -15.45 -21.71 3.26
N SER A 172 -14.84 -22.89 3.25
CA SER A 172 -13.96 -23.36 4.30
C SER A 172 -12.82 -24.10 3.64
N LYS A 173 -11.60 -23.85 4.11
CA LYS A 173 -10.39 -24.54 3.69
C LYS A 173 -9.59 -24.92 4.91
N MET A 174 -9.38 -26.22 5.09
CA MET A 174 -8.43 -26.73 6.05
C MET A 174 -7.02 -26.62 5.46
N MET A 175 -6.06 -26.21 6.28
CA MET A 175 -4.65 -26.13 5.90
C MET A 175 -3.91 -27.33 6.49
N ASP A 176 -3.09 -27.98 5.67
CA ASP A 176 -2.20 -29.02 6.14
C ASP A 176 -0.89 -28.41 6.68
N HIS A 177 -0.10 -29.21 7.39
CA HIS A 177 1.20 -28.80 7.95
C HIS A 177 2.23 -28.35 6.90
N ARG A 178 1.93 -28.45 5.59
CA ARG A 178 2.91 -28.25 4.50
C ARG A 178 2.92 -26.85 3.91
N CYS A 179 2.05 -25.94 4.35
CA CYS A 179 1.91 -24.62 3.74
C CYS A 179 2.87 -23.53 4.29
N GLY A 180 3.88 -23.91 5.10
CA GLY A 180 4.85 -23.00 5.73
C GLY A 180 6.19 -22.83 4.99
N ALA A 181 6.47 -23.63 3.97
CA ALA A 181 7.63 -23.40 3.10
C ALA A 181 7.19 -22.49 1.94
N LEU A 182 7.31 -21.17 2.14
CA LEU A 182 7.54 -20.31 0.98
C LEU A 182 8.88 -20.78 0.40
N GLU A 183 8.82 -21.48 -0.72
CA GLU A 183 9.98 -21.87 -1.50
C GLU A 183 10.80 -20.60 -1.80
N SER A 184 11.94 -20.51 -1.14
CA SER A 184 13.03 -19.60 -1.47
C SER A 184 13.83 -20.26 -2.59
N ASP A 185 13.54 -19.88 -3.83
CA ASP A 185 14.48 -19.98 -4.95
C ASP A 185 15.40 -18.75 -4.98
#